data_AF-A0A1F5UW43-F1
#
_entry.id   AF-A0A1F5UW43-F1
#
_cell.length_a   1.000
_cell.length_b   1.000
_cell.length_c   1.000
_cell.angle_alpha   90.00
_cell.angle_beta   90.00
_cell.angle_gamma   90.00
#
_symmetry.space_group_name_H-M   'P 1'
#
loop_
_entity.id
_entity.type
_entity.pdbx_description
1 polymer ?
#
loop_
_entity_poly.entity_id
_entity_poly.type
_entity_poly.pdbx_seq_one_letter_code
_entity_poly.pdbx_strand_id
1 'polypeptide(L)'
;MIIKKGKKGYTLVEVMMVVAVMGIVLSGTFGLLINFTRFWRVSQAKLDIQRDARRSLSLMNKKLRQAQQSTISIDQGTGAPPWSRISFTDNNGVAISYYQSGDRLYQNVSGQLMILGENLKTLRFSYPNTDDGTLLGVSVCFEKATYEGGSKSLQMSIEKVRVMN
;
A
#
# COMPACT_ATOMS: atom_id res chain seq x y z
N MET A 1 3.18 -73.98 7.12
CA MET A 1 3.37 -73.86 5.65
C MET A 1 3.04 -72.43 5.25
N ILE A 2 4.03 -71.62 4.86
CA ILE A 2 3.85 -70.19 4.55
C ILE A 2 3.97 -70.02 3.03
N ILE A 3 2.85 -69.76 2.36
CA ILE A 3 2.79 -69.56 0.91
C ILE A 3 3.30 -68.14 0.60
N LYS A 4 4.50 -68.02 0.03
CA LYS A 4 5.01 -66.75 -0.53
C LYS A 4 4.25 -66.43 -1.81
N LYS A 5 3.45 -65.34 -1.82
CA LYS A 5 2.87 -64.75 -3.04
C LYS A 5 4.00 -64.29 -3.97
N GLY A 6 4.01 -64.78 -5.21
CA GLY A 6 4.95 -64.34 -6.25
C GLY A 6 4.78 -62.85 -6.57
N LYS A 7 5.91 -62.13 -6.68
CA LYS A 7 5.92 -60.72 -7.07
C LYS A 7 5.59 -60.61 -8.56
N LYS A 8 4.46 -60.00 -8.90
CA LYS A 8 4.10 -59.69 -10.29
C LYS A 8 4.92 -58.47 -10.74
N GLY A 9 5.60 -58.57 -11.89
CA GLY A 9 6.30 -57.46 -12.52
C GLY A 9 5.35 -56.58 -13.33
N TYR A 10 5.65 -55.28 -13.43
CA TYR A 10 4.89 -54.32 -14.23
C TYR A 10 5.17 -54.52 -15.72
N THR A 11 4.15 -54.30 -16.56
CA THR A 11 4.33 -54.36 -18.02
C THR A 11 4.96 -53.07 -18.53
N LEU A 12 5.70 -53.14 -19.63
CA LEU A 12 6.36 -51.95 -20.21
C LEU A 12 5.33 -50.87 -20.62
N VAL A 13 4.16 -51.30 -21.09
CA VAL A 13 3.04 -50.42 -21.44
C VAL A 13 2.49 -49.68 -20.22
N GLU A 14 2.37 -50.37 -19.08
CA GLU A 14 1.89 -49.76 -17.83
C GLU A 14 2.85 -48.66 -17.34
N VAL A 15 4.17 -48.90 -17.43
CA VAL A 15 5.18 -47.89 -17.09
C VAL A 15 5.11 -46.69 -18.04
N MET A 16 4.95 -46.92 -19.34
CA MET A 16 4.82 -45.83 -20.32
C MET A 16 3.57 -44.98 -20.09
N MET A 17 2.44 -45.62 -19.74
CA MET A 17 1.21 -44.91 -19.42
C MET A 17 1.35 -44.03 -18.17
N VAL A 18 2.02 -44.51 -17.12
CA VAL A 18 2.29 -43.73 -15.91
C VAL A 18 3.16 -42.51 -16.22
N VAL A 19 4.22 -42.67 -17.01
CA VAL A 19 5.11 -41.56 -17.39
C VAL A 19 4.35 -40.51 -18.22
N ALA A 20 3.49 -40.95 -19.15
CA ALA A 20 2.67 -40.05 -19.95
C ALA A 20 1.70 -39.22 -19.07
N VAL A 21 1.02 -39.85 -18.12
CA VAL A 21 0.12 -39.17 -17.19
C VAL A 21 0.91 -38.22 -16.26
N MET A 22 2.08 -38.65 -15.76
CA MET A 22 2.94 -37.79 -14.94
C MET A 22 3.41 -36.56 -15.70
N GLY A 23 3.76 -36.68 -16.99
CA GLY A 23 4.17 -35.54 -17.81
C GLY A 23 3.08 -34.47 -17.92
N ILE A 24 1.83 -34.87 -18.11
CA ILE A 24 0.67 -33.96 -18.17
C ILE A 24 0.45 -33.28 -16.82
N VAL A 25 0.50 -34.04 -15.72
CA VAL A 25 0.30 -33.51 -14.36
C VAL A 25 1.40 -32.52 -13.98
N LEU A 26 2.65 -32.84 -14.27
CA LEU A 26 3.79 -31.96 -13.97
C LEU A 26 3.69 -30.64 -14.75
N SER A 27 3.36 -30.71 -16.04
CA SER A 27 3.13 -29.52 -16.88
C SER A 27 2.09 -28.57 -16.27
N GLY A 28 0.93 -29.09 -15.86
CA GLY A 28 -0.11 -28.28 -15.22
C GLY A 28 0.33 -27.67 -13.88
N THR A 29 1.08 -28.44 -13.09
CA THR A 29 1.54 -28.00 -11.75
C THR A 29 2.53 -26.84 -11.83
N PHE A 30 3.46 -26.86 -12.79
CA PHE A 30 4.42 -25.75 -12.98
C PHE A 30 3.73 -24.44 -13.36
N GLY A 31 2.73 -24.50 -14.26
CA GLY A 31 1.94 -23.32 -14.64
C GLY A 31 1.19 -22.71 -13.45
N LEU A 32 0.59 -23.56 -12.61
CA LEU A 32 -0.11 -23.13 -11.40
C LEU A 32 0.84 -22.47 -10.39
N LEU A 33 2.05 -23.00 -10.21
CA LEU A 33 3.02 -22.47 -9.24
C LEU A 33 3.49 -21.05 -9.62
N ILE A 34 3.72 -20.79 -10.91
CA ILE A 34 4.05 -19.44 -11.40
C ILE A 34 2.89 -18.47 -11.17
N ASN A 35 1.66 -18.90 -11.46
CA ASN A 35 0.49 -18.05 -11.23
C ASN A 35 0.25 -17.79 -9.74
N PHE A 36 0.49 -18.78 -8.88
CA PHE A 36 0.35 -18.64 -7.44
C PHE A 36 1.34 -17.65 -6.85
N THR A 37 2.62 -17.75 -7.24
CA THR A 37 3.66 -16.80 -6.77
C THR A 37 3.39 -15.37 -7.23
N ARG A 38 2.89 -15.18 -8.46
CA ARG A 38 2.44 -13.88 -8.98
C ARG A 38 1.27 -13.33 -8.17
N PHE A 39 0.23 -14.15 -7.97
CA PHE A 39 -0.94 -13.76 -7.19
C PHE A 39 -0.57 -13.37 -5.77
N TRP A 40 0.30 -14.16 -5.12
CA TRP A 40 0.73 -13.88 -3.75
C TRP A 40 1.49 -12.55 -3.65
N ARG A 41 2.40 -12.25 -4.59
CA ARG A 41 3.10 -10.94 -4.61
C ARG A 41 2.13 -9.77 -4.79
N VAL A 42 1.16 -9.87 -5.72
CA VAL A 42 0.12 -8.83 -5.91
C VAL A 42 -0.70 -8.65 -4.65
N SER A 43 -1.08 -9.75 -3.99
CA SER A 43 -1.85 -9.70 -2.76
C SER A 43 -1.07 -9.02 -1.63
N GLN A 44 0.22 -9.33 -1.46
CA GLN A 44 1.06 -8.68 -0.46
C GLN A 44 1.23 -7.19 -0.75
N ALA A 45 1.53 -6.83 -2.01
CA ALA A 45 1.67 -5.43 -2.41
C ALA A 45 0.39 -4.62 -2.13
N LYS A 46 -0.79 -5.18 -2.41
CA LYS A 46 -2.08 -4.57 -2.06
C LYS A 46 -2.25 -4.38 -0.55
N LEU A 47 -1.89 -5.37 0.25
CA LEU A 47 -2.01 -5.29 1.70
C LEU A 47 -1.08 -4.24 2.30
N ASP A 48 0.16 -4.14 1.81
CA ASP A 48 1.12 -3.14 2.27
C ASP A 48 0.62 -1.72 2.00
N ILE A 49 0.23 -1.43 0.75
CA ILE A 49 -0.35 -0.14 0.36
C ILE A 49 -1.58 0.19 1.21
N GLN A 50 -2.47 -0.78 1.45
CA GLN A 50 -3.66 -0.57 2.28
C GLN A 50 -3.34 -0.24 3.71
N ARG A 51 -2.34 -0.91 4.30
CA ARG A 51 -1.89 -0.64 5.65
C ARG A 51 -1.26 0.73 5.76
N ASP A 52 -0.38 1.09 4.82
CA ASP A 52 0.32 2.38 4.82
C ASP A 52 -0.65 3.55 4.58
N ALA A 53 -1.59 3.39 3.64
CA ALA A 53 -2.64 4.38 3.39
C ALA A 53 -3.52 4.60 4.63
N ARG A 54 -3.98 3.53 5.29
CA ARG A 54 -4.81 3.64 6.49
C ARG A 54 -4.04 4.22 7.68
N ARG A 55 -2.79 3.79 7.88
CA ARG A 55 -1.94 4.26 8.98
C ARG A 55 -1.62 5.74 8.84
N SER A 56 -1.21 6.16 7.65
CA SER A 56 -0.90 7.57 7.36
C SER A 56 -2.13 8.46 7.49
N LEU A 57 -3.27 8.07 6.91
CA LEU A 57 -4.53 8.81 7.05
C LEU A 57 -5.00 8.90 8.50
N SER A 58 -5.03 7.78 9.22
CA SER A 58 -5.46 7.77 10.63
C SER A 58 -4.60 8.69 11.50
N LEU A 59 -3.28 8.69 11.29
CA LEU A 59 -2.37 9.57 12.01
C LEU A 59 -2.56 11.04 11.61
N MET A 60 -2.66 11.33 10.31
CA MET A 60 -2.91 12.68 9.81
C MET A 60 -4.24 13.21 10.35
N ASN A 61 -5.34 12.45 10.26
CA ASN A 61 -6.64 12.83 10.79
C ASN A 61 -6.56 13.12 12.29
N LYS A 62 -5.96 12.22 13.08
CA LYS A 62 -5.79 12.43 14.52
C LYS A 62 -5.06 13.75 14.82
N LYS A 63 -4.01 14.08 14.08
CA LYS A 63 -3.23 15.31 14.30
C LYS A 63 -3.91 16.57 13.77
N LEU A 64 -4.57 16.48 12.61
CA LEU A 64 -5.33 17.58 12.03
C LEU A 64 -6.55 17.94 12.88
N ARG A 65 -7.18 16.97 13.55
CA ARG A 65 -8.26 17.25 14.52
C ARG A 65 -7.80 18.04 15.74
N GLN A 66 -6.52 17.91 16.11
CA GLN A 66 -5.90 18.62 17.23
C GLN A 66 -5.20 19.92 16.79
N ALA A 67 -5.20 20.23 15.49
CA ALA A 67 -4.60 21.44 14.95
C ALA A 67 -5.40 22.68 15.38
N GLN A 68 -4.71 23.78 15.59
CA GLN A 68 -5.33 25.09 15.76
C GLN A 68 -5.68 25.67 14.38
N GLN A 69 -6.96 25.94 14.13
CA GLN A 69 -7.45 26.40 12.82
C GLN A 69 -6.68 27.61 12.26
N SER A 70 -6.30 28.57 13.11
CA SER A 70 -5.59 29.80 12.72
C SER A 70 -4.15 29.58 12.24
N THR A 71 -3.56 28.42 12.50
CA THR A 71 -2.15 28.12 12.20
C THR A 71 -1.98 27.22 10.97
N ILE A 72 -3.08 26.76 10.37
CA ILE A 72 -3.04 25.83 9.25
C ILE A 72 -2.62 26.60 7.98
N SER A 73 -1.48 26.21 7.44
CA SER A 73 -0.93 26.71 6.19
C SER A 73 -0.77 25.54 5.22
N ILE A 74 -1.38 25.65 4.04
CA ILE A 74 -1.18 24.72 2.94
C ILE A 74 -0.25 25.41 1.95
N ASP A 75 0.88 24.76 1.68
CA ASP A 75 1.92 25.29 0.81
C ASP A 75 2.36 24.22 -0.19
N GLN A 76 3.24 24.60 -1.10
CA GLN A 76 3.92 23.73 -2.04
C GLN A 76 5.37 23.56 -1.60
N GLY A 77 5.82 22.31 -1.45
CA GLY A 77 7.25 22.04 -1.29
C GLY A 77 8.01 22.37 -2.58
N THR A 78 9.26 22.82 -2.49
CA THR A 78 10.09 23.13 -3.67
C THR A 78 10.15 21.92 -4.62
N GLY A 79 9.60 22.06 -5.83
CA GLY A 79 9.56 20.99 -6.84
C GLY A 79 8.48 19.90 -6.64
N ALA A 80 7.57 20.06 -5.67
CA ALA A 80 6.46 19.14 -5.43
C ALA A 80 5.16 19.63 -6.10
N PRO A 81 4.13 18.78 -6.30
CA PRO A 81 2.83 19.20 -6.85
C PRO A 81 2.17 20.31 -6.01
N PRO A 82 1.33 21.18 -6.59
CA PRO A 82 0.61 22.19 -5.83
C PRO A 82 -0.25 21.55 -4.73
N TRP A 83 -0.24 22.16 -3.54
CA TRP A 83 -0.93 21.72 -2.31
C TRP A 83 -0.47 20.36 -1.73
N SER A 84 0.82 20.06 -1.87
CA SER A 84 1.44 18.82 -1.37
C SER A 84 2.05 18.94 0.04
N ARG A 85 2.01 20.12 0.66
CA ARG A 85 2.51 20.34 2.01
C ARG A 85 1.45 21.01 2.87
N ILE A 86 1.35 20.55 4.11
CA ILE A 86 0.56 21.20 5.14
C ILE A 86 1.41 21.38 6.39
N SER A 87 1.33 22.56 6.99
CA SER A 87 1.95 22.90 8.27
C SER A 87 0.89 23.46 9.21
N PHE A 88 0.93 23.03 10.46
CA PHE A 88 0.02 23.51 11.51
C PHE A 88 0.65 23.33 12.88
N THR A 89 0.09 24.00 13.88
CA THR A 89 0.47 23.83 15.27
C THR A 89 -0.62 23.08 16.01
N ASP A 90 -0.23 22.03 16.74
CA ASP A 90 -1.11 21.28 17.64
C ASP A 90 -1.45 22.15 18.88
N ASN A 91 -2.51 21.82 19.61
CA ASN A 91 -2.92 22.54 20.83
C ASN A 91 -1.82 22.67 21.88
N ASN A 92 -0.84 21.77 21.86
CA ASN A 92 0.31 21.76 22.76
C ASN A 92 1.45 22.69 22.29
N GLY A 93 1.25 23.50 21.25
CA GLY A 93 2.30 24.35 20.67
C GLY A 93 3.31 23.61 19.79
N VAL A 94 3.04 22.34 19.46
CA VAL A 94 3.94 21.51 18.65
C VAL A 94 3.69 21.77 17.17
N ALA A 95 4.71 22.29 16.47
CA ALA A 95 4.65 22.47 15.03
C ALA A 95 4.74 21.12 14.31
N ILE A 96 3.73 20.79 13.50
CA ILE A 96 3.66 19.57 12.71
C ILE A 96 3.57 19.97 11.24
N SER A 97 4.36 19.31 10.39
CA SER A 97 4.20 19.43 8.95
C SER A 97 4.22 18.08 8.27
N TYR A 98 3.37 17.94 7.25
CA TYR A 98 3.36 16.79 6.36
C TYR A 98 3.70 17.27 4.96
N TYR A 99 4.60 16.56 4.30
CA TYR A 99 4.98 16.86 2.93
C TYR A 99 5.36 15.59 2.18
N GLN A 100 5.12 15.63 0.88
CA GLN A 100 5.64 14.63 -0.05
C GLN A 100 7.03 15.08 -0.52
N SER A 101 7.98 14.15 -0.52
CA SER A 101 9.26 14.31 -1.22
C SER A 101 9.59 13.02 -1.96
N GLY A 102 9.61 13.10 -3.29
CA GLY A 102 9.65 11.92 -4.16
C GLY A 102 8.45 10.99 -3.92
N ASP A 103 8.75 9.69 -3.77
CA ASP A 103 7.76 8.64 -3.52
C ASP A 103 7.51 8.38 -2.03
N ARG A 104 7.90 9.30 -1.13
CA ARG A 104 7.78 9.11 0.31
C ARG A 104 6.95 10.21 0.97
N LEU A 105 6.13 9.80 1.94
CA LEU A 105 5.40 10.70 2.81
C LEU A 105 6.22 10.97 4.07
N TYR A 106 6.54 12.24 4.29
CA TYR A 106 7.26 12.68 5.47
C TYR A 106 6.33 13.40 6.43
N GLN A 107 6.58 13.17 7.70
CA GLN A 107 6.04 13.93 8.82
C GLN A 107 7.21 14.57 9.55
N ASN A 108 7.13 15.87 9.77
CA ASN A 108 8.06 16.58 10.62
C ASN A 108 7.30 17.08 11.85
N VAL A 109 7.69 16.59 13.03
CA VAL A 109 7.16 17.01 14.33
C VAL A 109 8.25 17.79 15.05
N SER A 110 8.09 19.10 15.16
CA SER A 110 9.01 19.99 15.88
C SER A 110 10.50 19.81 15.51
N GLY A 111 10.78 19.55 14.23
CA GLY A 111 12.14 19.33 13.70
C GLY A 111 12.54 17.86 13.56
N GLN A 112 11.78 16.92 14.14
CA GLN A 112 12.02 15.48 13.96
C GLN A 112 11.29 14.94 12.74
N LEU A 113 12.06 14.39 11.80
CA LEU A 113 11.58 13.94 10.51
C LEU A 113 11.37 12.42 10.53
N MET A 114 10.12 11.99 10.32
CA MET A 114 9.67 10.61 10.32
C MET A 114 9.06 10.26 8.96
N ILE A 115 9.34 9.06 8.47
CA ILE A 115 8.71 8.50 7.26
C ILE A 115 7.42 7.80 7.67
N LEU A 116 6.30 8.20 7.08
CA LEU A 116 4.98 7.60 7.35
C LEU A 116 4.62 6.47 6.41
N GLY A 117 5.11 6.54 5.19
CA GLY A 117 4.81 5.58 4.16
C GLY A 117 5.73 5.79 2.97
N GLU A 118 6.10 4.67 2.36
CA GLU A 118 6.82 4.63 1.10
C GLU A 118 5.83 4.33 -0.03
N ASN A 119 6.21 4.61 -1.28
CA ASN A 119 5.39 4.41 -2.47
C ASN A 119 4.18 5.35 -2.59
N LEU A 120 4.34 6.60 -2.14
CA LEU A 120 3.36 7.65 -2.32
C LEU A 120 3.41 8.18 -3.76
N LYS A 121 2.31 8.06 -4.50
CA LYS A 121 2.14 8.67 -5.81
C LYS A 121 1.84 10.16 -5.67
N THR A 122 0.76 10.48 -4.95
CA THR A 122 0.28 11.85 -4.79
C THR A 122 -0.29 12.07 -3.40
N LEU A 123 0.01 13.24 -2.85
CA LEU A 123 -0.62 13.80 -1.68
C LEU A 123 -1.22 15.16 -2.03
N ARG A 124 -2.48 15.37 -1.67
CA ARG A 124 -3.16 16.65 -1.87
C ARG A 124 -4.01 17.00 -0.67
N PHE A 125 -3.86 18.24 -0.23
CA PHE A 125 -4.72 18.86 0.76
C PHE A 125 -5.63 19.87 0.07
N SER A 126 -6.90 19.90 0.43
CA SER A 126 -7.87 20.84 -0.15
C SER A 126 -8.91 21.24 0.88
N TYR A 127 -9.23 22.53 0.97
CA TYR A 127 -10.43 22.97 1.66
C TYR A 127 -11.65 22.68 0.77
N PRO A 128 -12.64 21.92 1.26
CA PRO A 128 -13.85 21.63 0.49
C PRO A 128 -14.73 22.87 0.30
N ASN A 129 -14.67 23.84 1.23
CA ASN A 129 -15.33 25.13 1.13
C ASN A 129 -14.33 26.22 1.52
N THR A 130 -14.25 27.31 0.75
CA THR A 130 -13.39 28.47 1.07
C THR A 130 -13.92 29.26 2.27
N ASP A 131 -15.23 29.18 2.52
CA ASP A 131 -15.92 29.90 3.61
C ASP A 131 -15.88 29.15 4.96
N ASP A 132 -15.60 27.84 4.94
CA ASP A 132 -15.57 27.00 6.13
C ASP A 132 -14.19 26.36 6.30
N GLY A 133 -13.30 27.07 6.99
CA GLY A 133 -11.95 26.60 7.32
C GLY A 133 -11.92 25.48 8.36
N THR A 134 -13.08 24.99 8.85
CA THR A 134 -13.13 23.91 9.84
C THR A 134 -13.03 22.53 9.21
N LEU A 135 -13.23 22.41 7.89
CA LEU A 135 -13.18 21.15 7.16
C LEU A 135 -11.94 21.12 6.26
N LEU A 136 -11.12 20.08 6.38
CA LEU A 136 -9.98 19.84 5.50
C LEU A 136 -10.14 18.49 4.80
N GLY A 137 -10.06 18.49 3.48
CA GLY A 137 -9.95 17.28 2.67
C GLY A 137 -8.50 16.83 2.55
N VAL A 138 -8.23 15.60 2.95
CA VAL A 138 -6.94 14.94 2.76
C VAL A 138 -7.11 13.85 1.72
N SER A 139 -6.34 13.93 0.64
CA SER A 139 -6.32 12.91 -0.42
C SER A 139 -4.93 12.33 -0.56
N VAL A 140 -4.82 11.01 -0.45
CA VAL A 140 -3.54 10.30 -0.54
C VAL A 140 -3.68 9.16 -1.54
N CYS A 141 -2.68 9.00 -2.39
CA CYS A 141 -2.62 7.91 -3.36
C CYS A 141 -1.28 7.18 -3.24
N PHE A 142 -1.33 5.88 -2.95
CA PHE A 142 -0.15 5.02 -2.90
C PHE A 142 -0.13 4.06 -4.09
N GLU A 143 1.07 3.80 -4.62
CA GLU A 143 1.30 2.95 -5.79
C GLU A 143 2.52 2.04 -5.62
N LYS A 144 2.33 0.71 -5.60
CA LYS A 144 3.45 -0.25 -5.60
C LYS A 144 3.46 -1.04 -6.92
N ALA A 145 4.63 -1.12 -7.54
CA ALA A 145 4.83 -1.92 -8.74
C ALA A 145 4.94 -3.40 -8.37
N THR A 146 4.15 -4.26 -9.03
CA THR A 146 4.14 -5.69 -8.70
C THR A 146 4.86 -6.57 -9.72
N TYR A 147 4.96 -6.14 -10.99
CA TYR A 147 5.71 -6.82 -12.06
C TYR A 147 5.84 -5.91 -13.30
N GLU A 148 7.03 -5.82 -13.90
CA GLU A 148 7.34 -5.25 -15.23
C GLU A 148 6.49 -4.04 -15.68
N GLY A 149 6.27 -3.06 -14.80
CA GLY A 149 5.52 -1.84 -15.13
C GLY A 149 4.02 -2.01 -15.42
N GLY A 150 3.50 -3.25 -15.50
CA GLY A 150 2.14 -3.53 -15.99
C GLY A 150 1.05 -3.61 -14.92
N SER A 151 1.37 -4.04 -13.69
CA SER A 151 0.37 -4.11 -12.60
C SER A 151 0.79 -3.24 -11.42
N LYS A 152 0.27 -2.02 -11.45
CA LYS A 152 0.36 -1.02 -10.38
C LYS A 152 -0.81 -1.26 -9.44
N SER A 153 -0.53 -1.65 -8.21
CA SER A 153 -1.55 -1.62 -7.18
C SER A 153 -1.70 -0.16 -6.78
N LEU A 154 -2.85 0.43 -7.08
CA LEU A 154 -3.18 1.82 -6.74
C LEU A 154 -4.22 1.82 -5.63
N GLN A 155 -4.01 2.67 -4.65
CA GLN A 155 -5.03 2.95 -3.66
C GLN A 155 -5.13 4.43 -3.42
N MET A 156 -6.29 4.97 -3.76
CA MET A 156 -6.70 6.30 -3.38
C MET A 156 -7.51 6.21 -2.10
N SER A 157 -7.23 7.09 -1.15
CA SER A 157 -8.03 7.23 0.06
C SER A 157 -8.21 8.72 0.33
N ILE A 158 -9.47 9.11 0.48
CA ILE A 158 -9.91 10.50 0.66
C ILE A 158 -10.64 10.56 1.99
N GLU A 159 -10.25 11.50 2.84
CA GLU A 159 -10.85 11.70 4.13
C GLU A 159 -11.16 13.18 4.36
N LYS A 160 -12.36 13.46 4.86
CA LYS A 160 -12.74 14.79 5.33
C LYS A 160 -12.50 14.85 6.83
N VAL A 161 -11.63 15.77 7.24
CA VAL A 161 -11.25 15.97 8.64
C VAL A 161 -11.84 17.27 9.13
N ARG A 162 -12.56 17.22 10.26
CA ARG A 162 -13.03 18.42 10.95
C ARG A 162 -11.99 18.83 11.99
N VAL A 163 -11.48 20.05 11.88
CA VAL A 163 -10.66 20.71 12.90
C VAL A 163 -11.58 21.09 14.06
N MET A 164 -11.24 20.70 15.29
CA MET A 164 -12.14 20.85 16.43
C MET A 164 -11.98 22.18 17.17
N ASN A 165 -10.92 22.95 16.87
CA ASN A 165 -10.52 24.14 17.61
C ASN A 165 -10.26 25.34 16.71
#